data_AF-A0A7W8AP19-F1
#
_entry.id   AF-A0A7W8AP19-F1
#
_cell.length_a   1.000
_cell.length_b   1.000
_cell.length_c   1.000
_cell.angle_alpha   90.00
_cell.angle_beta   90.00
_cell.angle_gamma   90.00
#
_symmetry.space_group_name_H-M   'P 1'
#
loop_
_entity.id
_entity.type
_entity.pdbx_description
1 polymer ?
#
loop_
_entity_poly.entity_id
_entity_poly.type
_entity_poly.pdbx_seq_one_letter_code
_entity_poly.pdbx_strand_id
1 'polypeptide(L)'
;MFPSYASRSFISAMLVLLLLNVLFFFFVTDFDNLVVEMGEAGLLENLQLVYLGLAAIAFFIGGLRSEGPARMFAIGMSVLMWIFFFREFEIEPTGPVSNYIKSHAFRWHEAIIVIAFAAIYVFRHSDYVRPVLTFVFSRKAWPFYLAAALIALGEVFEKMHGLAFNEFLEEALESLSYFTLLCLGVRSITAPQQAPRSATA
;
A
#
# COMPACT_ATOMS: atom_id res chain seq x y z
N MET A 1 9.85 -14.66 12.17
CA MET A 1 10.50 -13.37 12.51
C MET A 1 10.29 -12.42 11.33
N PHE A 2 10.10 -11.11 11.52
CA PHE A 2 9.74 -10.18 10.43
C PHE A 2 10.94 -9.82 9.53
N PRO A 3 10.72 -9.51 8.23
CA PRO A 3 11.74 -8.92 7.37
C PRO A 3 12.39 -7.68 8.00
N SER A 4 13.69 -7.49 7.79
CA SER A 4 14.36 -6.26 8.21
C SER A 4 14.06 -5.14 7.23
N TYR A 5 13.14 -4.27 7.63
CA TYR A 5 12.81 -3.02 6.94
C TYR A 5 13.69 -1.84 7.41
N ALA A 6 14.56 -2.05 8.39
CA ALA A 6 15.44 -1.03 8.96
C ALA A 6 16.91 -1.19 8.57
N SER A 7 17.24 -2.10 7.64
CA SER A 7 18.61 -2.26 7.16
C SER A 7 19.05 -1.06 6.33
N ARG A 8 20.23 -0.50 6.60
CA ARG A 8 20.77 0.70 5.91
C ARG A 8 20.72 0.57 4.37
N SER A 9 21.10 -0.58 3.82
CA SER A 9 21.07 -0.83 2.38
C SER A 9 19.66 -0.71 1.79
N PHE A 10 18.66 -1.28 2.45
CA PHE A 10 17.27 -1.15 2.03
C PHE A 10 16.78 0.30 2.13
N ILE A 11 17.09 0.99 3.23
CA ILE A 11 16.69 2.39 3.41
C ILE A 11 17.28 3.26 2.30
N SER A 12 18.58 3.13 2.04
CA SER A 12 19.24 3.87 0.96
C SER A 12 18.64 3.56 -0.41
N ALA A 13 18.38 2.29 -0.71
CA ALA A 13 17.74 1.90 -1.97
C ALA A 13 16.33 2.47 -2.09
N MET A 14 15.51 2.38 -1.04
CA MET A 14 14.15 2.91 -1.00
C MET A 14 14.15 4.43 -1.20
N LEU A 15 15.03 5.17 -0.52
CA LEU A 15 15.15 6.62 -0.67
C LEU A 15 15.59 7.02 -2.07
N VAL A 16 16.52 6.28 -2.69
CA VAL A 16 16.92 6.52 -4.09
C VAL A 16 15.76 6.27 -5.03
N LEU A 17 15.02 5.16 -4.85
CA LEU A 17 13.85 4.86 -5.67
C LEU A 17 12.74 5.91 -5.49
N LEU A 18 12.49 6.38 -4.26
CA LEU A 18 11.54 7.47 -4.00
C LEU A 18 11.98 8.76 -4.69
N LEU A 19 13.27 9.12 -4.62
CA LEU A 19 13.79 10.29 -5.33
C LEU A 19 13.60 10.17 -6.84
N LEU A 20 13.90 8.99 -7.41
CA LEU A 20 13.69 8.74 -8.83
C LEU A 20 12.21 8.82 -9.21
N ASN A 21 11.31 8.38 -8.32
CA ASN A 21 9.87 8.47 -8.52
C ASN A 21 9.37 9.92 -8.50
N VAL A 22 9.84 10.75 -7.55
CA VAL A 22 9.57 12.20 -7.54
C VAL A 22 10.11 12.87 -8.80
N LEU A 23 11.34 12.56 -9.21
CA LEU A 23 11.93 13.12 -10.41
C LEU A 23 11.16 12.72 -11.66
N PHE A 24 10.73 11.45 -11.74
CA PHE A 24 9.88 10.98 -12.82
C PHE A 24 8.59 11.79 -12.92
N PHE A 25 7.87 12.02 -11.81
CA PHE A 25 6.68 12.86 -11.84
C PHE A 25 7.00 14.30 -12.25
N PHE A 26 8.05 14.90 -11.69
CA PHE A 26 8.46 16.25 -12.06
C PHE A 26 8.76 16.40 -13.57
N PHE A 27 9.30 15.38 -14.22
CA PHE A 27 9.61 15.44 -15.65
C PHE A 27 8.44 15.09 -16.57
N VAL A 28 7.46 14.33 -16.08
CA VAL A 28 6.34 13.87 -16.89
C VAL A 28 5.10 14.74 -16.72
N THR A 29 4.98 15.46 -15.60
CA THR A 29 3.93 16.42 -15.34
C THR A 29 4.15 17.72 -16.15
N ASP A 30 3.19 18.05 -17.00
CA ASP A 30 3.02 19.37 -17.61
C ASP A 30 2.38 20.35 -16.60
N PHE A 31 3.25 21.06 -15.89
CA PHE A 31 2.84 22.06 -14.90
C PHE A 31 2.04 23.23 -15.48
N ASP A 32 2.08 23.45 -16.80
CA ASP A 32 1.29 24.50 -17.46
C ASP A 32 -0.17 24.05 -17.69
N ASN A 33 -0.47 22.75 -17.63
CA ASN A 33 -1.80 22.15 -17.84
C ASN A 33 -2.24 21.19 -16.74
N LEU A 34 -1.91 21.48 -15.47
CA LEU A 34 -2.25 20.64 -14.31
C LEU A 34 -3.72 20.19 -14.24
N VAL A 35 -4.67 21.04 -14.63
CA VAL A 35 -6.11 20.72 -14.61
C VAL A 35 -6.48 19.54 -15.52
N VAL A 36 -5.75 19.34 -16.62
CA VAL A 36 -6.00 18.23 -17.55
C VAL A 36 -5.27 16.97 -17.10
N GLU A 37 -4.08 17.12 -16.53
CA GLU A 37 -3.28 15.98 -16.08
C GLU A 37 -3.77 15.34 -14.78
N MET A 38 -4.41 16.13 -13.92
CA MET A 38 -4.96 15.68 -12.64
C MET A 38 -6.44 15.25 -12.74
N GLY A 39 -7.02 15.14 -13.94
CA GLY A 39 -8.38 14.60 -14.09
C GLY A 39 -8.45 13.08 -13.92
N GLU A 40 -9.67 12.53 -13.81
CA GLU A 40 -10.10 11.11 -13.52
C GLU A 40 -9.49 9.98 -14.41
N ALA A 41 -8.52 10.29 -15.26
CA ALA A 41 -7.75 9.31 -16.05
C ALA A 41 -6.26 9.68 -16.12
N GLY A 42 -5.78 10.41 -15.11
CA GLY A 42 -4.44 10.95 -15.04
C GLY A 42 -3.37 9.86 -15.08
N LEU A 43 -2.18 10.21 -15.54
CA LEU A 43 -1.05 9.27 -15.53
C LEU A 43 -0.70 8.86 -14.09
N LEU A 44 -0.84 9.78 -13.13
CA LEU A 44 -0.51 9.54 -11.72
C LEU A 44 -1.44 8.50 -11.09
N GLU A 45 -2.76 8.66 -11.19
CA GLU A 45 -3.76 7.70 -10.72
C GLU A 45 -3.51 6.29 -11.29
N ASN A 46 -3.27 6.19 -12.60
CA ASN A 46 -2.96 4.91 -13.24
C ASN A 46 -1.70 4.25 -12.68
N LEU A 47 -0.67 5.05 -12.37
CA LEU A 47 0.56 4.54 -11.74
C LEU A 47 0.34 4.12 -10.29
N GLN A 48 -0.50 4.84 -9.54
CA GLN A 48 -0.90 4.46 -8.20
C GLN A 48 -1.58 3.09 -8.18
N LEU A 49 -2.51 2.84 -9.12
CA LEU A 49 -3.15 1.53 -9.29
C LEU A 49 -2.12 0.43 -9.58
N VAL A 50 -1.14 0.70 -10.45
CA VAL A 50 -0.04 -0.24 -10.72
C VAL A 50 0.78 -0.50 -9.45
N TYR A 51 1.12 0.52 -8.67
CA TYR A 51 1.86 0.36 -7.43
C TYR A 51 1.10 -0.46 -6.40
N LEU A 52 -0.18 -0.19 -6.21
CA LEU A 52 -1.06 -0.92 -5.30
C LEU A 52 -1.23 -2.38 -5.72
N GLY A 53 -1.51 -2.63 -7.00
CA GLY A 53 -1.65 -3.99 -7.53
C GLY A 53 -0.35 -4.80 -7.39
N LEU A 54 0.80 -4.21 -7.76
CA LEU A 54 2.09 -4.86 -7.59
C LEU A 54 2.46 -5.05 -6.10
N ALA A 55 2.13 -4.09 -5.23
CA ALA A 55 2.34 -4.21 -3.79
C ALA A 55 1.50 -5.34 -3.20
N ALA A 56 0.23 -5.45 -3.59
CA ALA A 56 -0.68 -6.50 -3.17
C ALA A 56 -0.13 -7.89 -3.53
N ILE A 57 0.31 -8.06 -4.78
CA ILE A 57 0.95 -9.29 -5.27
C ILE A 57 2.26 -9.54 -4.52
N ALA A 58 3.08 -8.51 -4.33
CA ALA A 58 4.39 -8.68 -3.71
C ALA A 58 4.27 -9.10 -2.24
N PHE A 59 3.36 -8.50 -1.48
CA PHE A 59 3.04 -8.92 -0.12
C PHE A 59 2.42 -10.32 -0.07
N PHE A 60 1.59 -10.68 -1.05
CA PHE A 60 1.04 -12.04 -1.12
C PHE A 60 2.16 -13.08 -1.30
N ILE A 61 3.05 -12.87 -2.29
CA ILE A 61 4.22 -13.73 -2.52
C ILE A 61 5.11 -13.76 -1.27
N GLY A 62 5.36 -12.60 -0.65
CA GLY A 62 6.09 -12.50 0.61
C GLY A 62 5.44 -13.32 1.72
N GLY A 63 4.11 -13.31 1.83
CA GLY A 63 3.33 -14.11 2.77
C GLY A 63 3.45 -15.62 2.51
N LEU A 64 3.35 -16.04 1.24
CA LEU A 64 3.54 -17.44 0.85
C LEU A 64 4.95 -17.96 1.17
N ARG A 65 5.97 -17.11 1.05
CA ARG A 65 7.36 -17.41 1.42
C ARG A 65 7.63 -17.29 2.92
N SER A 66 6.71 -16.70 3.67
CA SER A 66 6.82 -16.50 5.11
C SER A 66 6.17 -17.59 5.92
N GLU A 67 6.56 -17.70 7.18
CA GLU A 67 5.89 -18.55 8.18
C GLU A 67 5.52 -17.75 9.44
N GLY A 68 4.56 -18.28 10.20
CA GLY A 68 4.12 -17.72 11.47
C GLY A 68 3.64 -16.26 11.38
N PRO A 69 4.04 -15.38 12.32
CA PRO A 69 3.59 -13.99 12.36
C PRO A 69 3.92 -13.15 11.12
N ALA A 70 5.04 -13.44 10.46
CA ALA A 70 5.43 -12.70 9.26
C ALA A 70 4.49 -12.99 8.09
N ARG A 71 4.02 -14.24 7.97
CA ARG A 71 2.98 -14.62 7.00
C ARG A 71 1.70 -13.85 7.26
N MET A 72 1.23 -13.86 8.51
CA MET A 72 -0.02 -13.18 8.89
C MET A 72 0.01 -11.69 8.53
N PHE A 73 1.12 -11.00 8.84
CA PHE A 73 1.28 -9.59 8.49
C PHE A 73 1.34 -9.36 6.98
N ALA A 74 2.11 -10.15 6.23
CA ALA A 74 2.23 -9.99 4.79
C ALA A 74 0.90 -10.26 4.07
N ILE A 75 0.14 -11.29 4.47
CA ILE A 75 -1.21 -11.53 3.96
C ILE A 75 -2.16 -10.38 4.32
N GLY A 76 -2.11 -9.88 5.55
CA GLY A 76 -2.89 -8.71 5.96
C GLY A 76 -2.57 -7.46 5.14
N MET A 77 -1.29 -7.19 4.89
CA MET A 77 -0.86 -6.10 4.02
C MET A 77 -1.32 -6.30 2.58
N SER A 78 -1.27 -7.53 2.04
CA SER A 78 -1.78 -7.83 0.70
C SER A 78 -3.28 -7.51 0.57
N VAL A 79 -4.09 -7.92 1.55
CA VAL A 79 -5.52 -7.59 1.59
C VAL A 79 -5.73 -6.07 1.68
N LEU A 80 -4.95 -5.37 2.52
CA LEU A 80 -5.02 -3.92 2.64
C LEU A 80 -4.70 -3.20 1.32
N MET A 81 -3.70 -3.68 0.56
CA MET A 81 -3.37 -3.11 -0.75
C MET A 81 -4.48 -3.33 -1.77
N TRP A 82 -5.20 -4.46 -1.71
CA TRP A 82 -6.38 -4.67 -2.55
C TRP A 82 -7.52 -3.71 -2.21
N ILE A 83 -7.74 -3.41 -0.93
CA ILE A 83 -8.75 -2.43 -0.51
C ILE A 83 -8.40 -1.04 -1.05
N PHE A 84 -7.15 -0.61 -0.93
CA PHE A 84 -6.71 0.66 -1.52
C PHE A 84 -6.79 0.62 -3.04
N PHE A 85 -6.44 -0.50 -3.69
CA PHE A 85 -6.58 -0.64 -5.14
C PHE A 85 -8.03 -0.40 -5.57
N PHE A 86 -9.02 -1.03 -4.93
CA PHE A 86 -10.42 -0.83 -5.26
C PHE A 86 -10.95 0.55 -4.85
N ARG A 87 -10.34 1.20 -3.85
CA ARG A 87 -10.64 2.59 -3.50
C ARG A 87 -10.26 3.54 -4.64
N GLU A 88 -9.07 3.38 -5.21
CA GLU A 88 -8.54 4.22 -6.29
C GLU A 88 -8.99 3.77 -7.69
N PHE A 89 -9.78 2.70 -7.79
CA PHE A 89 -10.14 2.13 -9.09
C PHE A 89 -11.30 2.88 -9.75
N GLU A 90 -10.95 3.90 -10.53
CA GLU A 90 -11.91 4.68 -11.29
C GLU A 90 -12.24 4.03 -12.65
N ILE A 91 -13.35 3.27 -12.72
CA ILE A 91 -13.87 2.78 -14.02
C ILE A 91 -15.04 3.64 -14.48
N GLU A 92 -15.06 4.09 -15.74
CA GLU A 92 -16.26 4.70 -16.32
C GLU A 92 -17.51 3.76 -16.20
N PRO A 93 -18.64 4.27 -15.67
CA PRO A 93 -19.87 3.51 -15.44
C PRO A 93 -20.63 3.23 -16.76
N THR A 94 -20.04 2.39 -17.62
CA THR A 94 -20.56 2.03 -18.96
C THR A 94 -21.51 0.82 -18.96
N GLY A 95 -21.67 0.11 -17.83
CA GLY A 95 -22.47 -1.10 -17.75
C GLY A 95 -22.78 -1.55 -16.32
N PRO A 96 -23.57 -2.63 -16.15
CA PRO A 96 -24.08 -3.04 -14.83
C PRO A 96 -22.97 -3.40 -13.84
N VAL A 97 -21.85 -3.96 -14.33
CA VAL A 97 -20.71 -4.33 -13.48
C VAL A 97 -19.91 -3.09 -13.04
N SER A 98 -19.57 -2.18 -13.96
CA SER A 98 -18.86 -0.95 -13.62
C SER A 98 -19.71 -0.03 -12.74
N ASN A 99 -21.02 0.02 -12.96
CA ASN A 99 -21.97 0.71 -12.09
C ASN A 99 -21.99 0.14 -10.66
N TYR A 100 -21.91 -1.19 -10.54
CA TYR A 100 -21.87 -1.82 -9.24
C TYR A 100 -20.55 -1.53 -8.52
N ILE A 101 -19.41 -1.66 -9.20
CA ILE A 101 -18.09 -1.40 -8.62
C ILE A 101 -18.00 0.05 -8.10
N LYS A 102 -18.52 1.04 -8.86
CA LYS A 102 -18.60 2.44 -8.43
C LYS A 102 -19.66 2.72 -7.35
N SER A 103 -20.51 1.76 -7.01
CA SER A 103 -21.60 1.98 -6.05
C SER A 103 -21.15 1.94 -4.59
N HIS A 104 -21.85 2.69 -3.73
CA HIS A 104 -21.71 2.55 -2.27
C HIS A 104 -21.98 1.13 -1.77
N ALA A 105 -22.82 0.36 -2.47
CA ALA A 105 -23.11 -1.01 -2.09
C ALA A 105 -21.86 -1.89 -2.20
N PHE A 106 -21.06 -1.73 -3.27
CA PHE A 106 -19.80 -2.46 -3.43
C PHE A 106 -18.84 -2.22 -2.26
N ARG A 107 -18.66 -0.97 -1.82
CA ARG A 107 -17.83 -0.62 -0.65
C ARG A 107 -18.28 -1.35 0.62
N TRP A 108 -19.60 -1.46 0.85
CA TRP A 108 -20.13 -2.22 1.98
C TRP A 108 -19.88 -3.73 1.84
N HIS A 109 -20.14 -4.29 0.67
CA HIS A 109 -19.91 -5.72 0.43
C HIS A 109 -18.43 -6.09 0.56
N GLU A 110 -17.54 -5.28 0.02
CA GLU A 110 -16.09 -5.41 0.18
C GLU A 110 -15.71 -5.39 1.67
N ALA A 111 -16.16 -4.36 2.42
CA ALA A 111 -15.87 -4.26 3.85
C ALA A 111 -16.36 -5.49 4.64
N ILE A 112 -17.56 -5.99 4.35
CA ILE A 112 -18.12 -7.19 4.99
C ILE A 112 -17.24 -8.42 4.69
N ILE A 113 -16.86 -8.62 3.42
CA ILE A 113 -16.03 -9.76 3.00
C ILE A 113 -14.65 -9.70 3.66
N VAL A 114 -14.02 -8.51 3.67
CA VAL A 114 -12.72 -8.28 4.30
C VAL A 114 -12.81 -8.53 5.79
N ILE A 115 -13.81 -7.99 6.50
CA ILE A 115 -13.98 -8.18 7.94
C ILE A 115 -14.22 -9.66 8.26
N ALA A 116 -15.06 -10.35 7.50
CA ALA A 116 -15.31 -11.78 7.70
C ALA A 116 -14.03 -12.60 7.49
N PHE A 117 -13.30 -12.35 6.39
CA PHE A 117 -12.02 -13.00 6.12
C PHE A 117 -11.00 -12.72 7.24
N ALA A 118 -10.83 -11.46 7.62
CA ALA A 118 -9.90 -11.05 8.67
C ALA A 118 -10.27 -11.67 10.02
N ALA A 119 -11.55 -11.69 10.40
CA ALA A 119 -12.01 -12.29 11.65
C ALA A 119 -11.72 -13.80 11.69
N ILE A 120 -12.04 -14.53 10.62
CA ILE A 120 -11.75 -15.97 10.53
C ILE A 120 -10.24 -16.21 10.59
N TYR A 121 -9.47 -15.45 9.82
CA TYR A 121 -8.03 -15.61 9.73
C TYR A 121 -7.32 -15.30 11.06
N VAL A 122 -7.70 -14.21 11.72
CA VAL A 122 -7.22 -13.82 13.06
C VAL A 122 -7.61 -14.85 14.11
N PHE A 123 -8.85 -15.36 14.07
CA PHE A 123 -9.30 -16.39 15.01
C PHE A 123 -8.49 -17.68 14.86
N ARG A 124 -8.25 -18.15 13.63
CA ARG A 124 -7.45 -19.36 13.37
C ARG A 124 -5.96 -19.21 13.69
N HIS A 125 -5.45 -17.98 13.71
CA HIS A 125 -4.04 -17.67 13.92
C HIS A 125 -3.84 -16.70 15.11
N SER A 126 -4.64 -16.85 16.16
CA SER A 126 -4.66 -15.94 17.31
C SER A 126 -3.29 -15.78 17.97
N ASP A 127 -2.50 -16.85 18.00
CA ASP A 127 -1.15 -16.87 18.60
C ASP A 127 -0.16 -15.92 17.90
N TYR A 128 -0.45 -15.57 16.63
CA TYR A 128 0.39 -14.67 15.84
C TYR A 128 0.01 -13.19 15.98
N VAL A 129 -1.18 -12.89 16.51
CA VAL A 129 -1.68 -11.52 16.69
C VAL A 129 -0.73 -10.70 17.56
N ARG A 130 -0.36 -11.21 18.73
CA ARG A 130 0.51 -10.47 19.66
C ARG A 130 1.89 -10.17 19.05
N PRO A 131 2.60 -11.14 18.44
CA PRO A 131 3.83 -10.87 17.70
C PRO A 131 3.67 -9.84 16.56
N VAL A 132 2.56 -9.89 15.81
CA VAL A 132 2.25 -8.90 14.77
C VAL A 132 2.08 -7.51 15.37
N LEU A 133 1.26 -7.35 16.41
CA LEU A 133 1.09 -6.07 17.10
C LEU A 133 2.41 -5.54 17.66
N THR A 134 3.25 -6.42 18.21
CA THR A 134 4.56 -6.05 18.75
C THR A 134 5.46 -5.49 17.66
N PHE A 135 5.41 -6.07 16.46
CA PHE A 135 6.12 -5.53 15.30
C PHE A 135 5.51 -4.20 14.82
N VAL A 136 4.19 -4.14 14.68
CA VAL A 136 3.45 -2.96 14.21
C VAL A 136 3.71 -1.76 15.10
N PHE A 137 3.86 -1.93 16.42
CA PHE A 137 4.20 -0.85 17.36
C PHE A 137 5.71 -0.67 17.61
N SER A 138 6.55 -1.42 16.91
CA SER A 138 7.99 -1.29 17.05
C SER A 138 8.54 -0.20 16.13
N ARG A 139 9.70 0.37 16.51
CA ARG A 139 10.48 1.28 15.64
C ARG A 139 10.90 0.64 14.31
N LYS A 140 10.80 -0.68 14.16
CA LYS A 140 11.16 -1.39 12.92
C LYS A 140 10.09 -1.24 11.84
N ALA A 141 8.86 -0.87 12.20
CA ALA A 141 7.75 -0.63 11.28
C ALA A 141 7.71 0.82 10.74
N TRP A 142 8.72 1.64 11.01
CA TRP A 142 8.74 3.05 10.61
C TRP A 142 8.44 3.33 9.13
N PRO A 143 8.84 2.49 8.14
CA PRO A 143 8.50 2.77 6.75
C PRO A 143 7.00 2.67 6.46
N PHE A 144 6.27 1.83 7.21
CA PHE A 144 4.82 1.77 7.14
C PHE A 144 4.17 3.02 7.72
N TYR A 145 4.75 3.58 8.79
CA TYR A 145 4.30 4.87 9.33
C TYR A 145 4.59 6.03 8.38
N LEU A 146 5.71 5.99 7.65
CA LEU A 146 5.99 6.97 6.60
C LEU A 146 4.90 6.93 5.52
N ALA A 147 4.59 5.74 4.99
CA ALA A 147 3.50 5.57 4.02
C ALA A 147 2.16 6.08 4.57
N ALA A 148 1.80 5.71 5.81
CA ALA A 148 0.58 6.19 6.44
C ALA A 148 0.55 7.72 6.62
N ALA A 149 1.68 8.33 6.97
CA ALA A 149 1.80 9.78 7.11
C ALA A 149 1.67 10.50 5.76
N LEU A 150 2.20 9.93 4.68
CA LEU A 150 2.07 10.48 3.33
C LEU A 150 0.61 10.50 2.87
N ILE A 151 -0.13 9.39 3.02
CA ILE A 151 -1.57 9.35 2.70
C ILE A 151 -2.34 10.35 3.55
N ALA A 152 -2.10 10.39 4.86
CA ALA A 152 -2.78 11.32 5.75
C ALA A 152 -2.51 12.79 5.41
N LEU A 153 -1.32 13.11 4.87
CA LEU A 153 -1.01 14.43 4.36
C LEU A 153 -1.70 14.71 3.02
N GLY A 154 -1.80 13.73 2.13
CA GLY A 154 -2.55 13.85 0.87
C GLY A 154 -4.01 14.28 1.11
N GLU A 155 -4.70 13.59 2.01
CA GLU A 155 -6.08 13.92 2.44
C GLU A 155 -6.22 15.34 3.02
N VAL A 156 -5.15 15.92 3.59
CA VAL A 156 -5.17 17.33 4.03
C VAL A 156 -5.20 18.27 2.83
N PHE A 157 -4.42 17.96 1.78
CA PHE A 157 -4.42 18.74 0.55
C PHE A 157 -5.72 18.61 -0.23
N GLU A 158 -6.31 17.41 -0.28
CA GLU A 158 -7.66 17.16 -0.84
C GLU A 158 -8.69 18.14 -0.26
N LYS A 159 -8.70 18.27 1.08
CA LYS A 159 -9.64 19.12 1.82
C LYS A 159 -9.36 20.61 1.66
N MET A 160 -8.16 21.01 1.25
CA MET A 160 -7.85 22.39 0.91
C MET A 160 -8.30 22.67 -0.54
N HIS A 161 -9.62 22.62 -0.77
CA HIS A 161 -10.20 22.84 -2.08
C HIS A 161 -9.74 24.18 -2.71
N GLY A 162 -9.62 24.21 -4.05
CA GLY A 162 -9.60 25.46 -4.83
C GLY A 162 -8.34 25.76 -5.64
N LEU A 163 -7.32 24.89 -5.64
CA LEU A 163 -6.12 25.04 -6.47
C LEU A 163 -5.70 23.69 -7.05
N ALA A 164 -5.50 23.61 -8.37
CA ALA A 164 -4.97 22.42 -9.06
C ALA A 164 -3.60 21.96 -8.53
N PHE A 165 -2.86 22.87 -7.89
CA PHE A 165 -1.62 22.55 -7.21
C PHE A 165 -1.83 21.69 -5.94
N ASN A 166 -2.97 21.84 -5.25
CA ASN A 166 -3.26 21.03 -4.07
C ASN A 166 -3.61 19.59 -4.47
N GLU A 167 -4.38 19.44 -5.54
CA GLU A 167 -4.70 18.14 -6.18
C GLU A 167 -3.40 17.44 -6.65
N PHE A 168 -2.48 18.16 -7.29
CA PHE A 168 -1.15 17.62 -7.61
C PHE A 168 -0.37 17.16 -6.36
N LEU A 169 -0.41 17.92 -5.27
CA LEU A 169 0.28 17.54 -4.04
C LEU A 169 -0.35 16.31 -3.39
N GLU A 170 -1.67 16.20 -3.41
CA GLU A 170 -2.40 15.00 -2.99
C GLU A 170 -1.93 13.79 -3.81
N GLU A 171 -2.07 13.84 -5.13
CA GLU A 171 -1.69 12.76 -6.06
C GLU A 171 -0.22 12.36 -5.92
N ALA A 172 0.67 13.32 -5.73
CA ALA A 172 2.09 13.05 -5.52
C ALA A 172 2.36 12.35 -4.17
N LEU A 173 1.69 12.77 -3.10
CA LEU A 173 1.85 12.19 -1.76
C LEU A 173 1.27 10.77 -1.67
N GLU A 174 0.06 10.58 -2.22
CA GLU A 174 -0.61 9.30 -2.43
C GLU A 174 0.33 8.33 -3.16
N SER A 175 0.84 8.77 -4.32
CA SER A 175 1.73 7.96 -5.16
C SER A 175 3.05 7.60 -4.48
N LEU A 176 3.66 8.53 -3.74
CA LEU A 176 4.86 8.23 -2.94
C LEU A 176 4.58 7.22 -1.83
N SER A 177 3.39 7.27 -1.22
CA SER A 177 2.97 6.29 -0.23
C SER A 177 2.82 4.90 -0.85
N TYR A 178 2.06 4.78 -1.94
CA TYR A 178 1.82 3.50 -2.60
C TYR A 178 3.11 2.91 -3.16
N PHE A 179 4.02 3.74 -3.68
CA PHE A 179 5.34 3.30 -4.11
C PHE A 179 6.23 2.85 -2.92
N THR A 180 6.13 3.51 -1.78
CA THR A 180 6.78 3.05 -0.53
C THR A 180 6.25 1.67 -0.13
N LEU A 181 4.92 1.47 -0.18
CA LEU A 181 4.29 0.19 0.12
C LEU A 181 4.72 -0.91 -0.86
N LEU A 182 4.88 -0.61 -2.14
CA LEU A 182 5.45 -1.52 -3.13
C LEU A 182 6.89 -1.94 -2.77
N CYS A 183 7.74 -0.98 -2.40
CA CYS A 183 9.11 -1.27 -1.96
C CYS A 183 9.12 -2.21 -0.75
N LEU A 184 8.21 -2.01 0.20
CA LEU A 184 8.05 -2.88 1.37
C LEU A 184 7.51 -4.27 1.01
N GLY A 185 6.58 -4.35 0.04
CA GLY A 185 6.11 -5.60 -0.53
C GLY A 185 7.24 -6.40 -1.17
N VAL A 186 8.04 -5.78 -2.04
CA VAL A 186 9.23 -6.42 -2.66
C VAL A 186 10.25 -6.83 -1.60
N ARG A 187 10.44 -6.02 -0.55
CA ARG A 187 11.31 -6.38 0.57
C ARG A 187 10.81 -7.61 1.32
N SER A 188 9.50 -7.80 1.44
CA SER A 188 8.92 -8.99 2.08
C SER A 188 9.23 -10.30 1.32
N ILE A 189 9.46 -10.22 0.00
CA ILE A 189 9.89 -11.36 -0.83
C ILE A 189 11.38 -11.66 -0.66
N THR A 190 12.21 -10.61 -0.65
CA THR A 190 13.67 -10.71 -0.79
C THR A 190 14.43 -10.81 0.53
N ALA A 191 13.82 -10.39 1.64
CA ALA A 191 14.48 -10.48 2.93
C ALA A 191 14.68 -11.95 3.33
N PRO A 192 15.86 -12.33 3.86
CA PRO A 192 16.08 -13.66 4.42
C PRO A 192 15.02 -13.96 5.47
N GLN A 193 14.19 -14.96 5.15
CA GLN A 193 13.26 -15.57 6.08
C GLN A 193 14.10 -16.27 7.15
N GLN A 194 14.32 -15.63 8.30
CA GLN A 194 15.03 -16.29 9.39
C GLN A 194 14.15 -17.44 9.89
N ALA A 195 14.53 -18.67 9.54
CA ALA A 195 13.89 -19.89 10.02
C ALA A 195 13.75 -19.83 11.55
N PRO A 196 12.70 -20.42 12.13
CA PRO A 196 12.67 -20.64 13.57
C PRO A 196 13.98 -21.33 13.94
N ARG A 197 14.73 -20.78 14.90
CA ARG A 197 15.81 -21.55 15.52
C ARG A 197 15.14 -22.85 15.96
N SER A 198 15.51 -23.97 15.35
CA SER A 198 15.14 -25.28 15.87
C SER A 198 15.50 -25.25 17.34
N ALA A 199 14.52 -25.49 18.19
CA ALA A 199 14.77 -25.72 19.60
C ALA A 199 15.69 -26.94 19.67
N THR A 200 17.00 -26.71 19.78
CA THR A 200 17.92 -27.71 20.28
C THR A 200 17.54 -27.91 21.75
N ALA A 201 16.82 -28.98 22.01
CA ALA A 201 16.74 -29.65 23.31
C ALA A 201 17.12 -31.10 23.07
#